data_AF-A0A2N2BX21-F1
#
_entry.id   AF-A0A2N2BX21-F1
#
_cell.length_a   1.000
_cell.length_b   1.000
_cell.length_c   1.000
_cell.angle_alpha   90.00
_cell.angle_beta   90.00
_cell.angle_gamma   90.00
#
_symmetry.space_group_name_H-M   'P 1'
#
loop_
_entity.id
_entity.type
_entity.pdbx_description
1 polymer ?
#
loop_
_entity_poly.entity_id
_entity_poly.type
_entity_poly.pdbx_seq_one_letter_code
_entity_poly.pdbx_strand_id
1 'polypeptide(L)'
;MKKLVTVLIVMTLIAAMSALLVSAETDLDGYEFDITLVDTVVKGETGLILTSETALAASSVKWSVIIHCEKVEGNVYKVKADAFGAGGNMPTVTFAKDDIVITIHSDGTGANVPQKTAALEVKKGMYFSLEGINLTAGTAVNGKAICTLTKPDVTVVSETDEISDEISDEISDEISDETGTDISEAASEAETSPDTSPTASIESEIAVDDDGFDTVTIVLIVAAVIAVIVVAGVIITKKKK
;
A
#
# COMPACT_ATOMS: atom_id res chain seq x y z
N MET A 1 -51.97 -13.98 -15.82
CA MET A 1 -51.31 -12.71 -15.39
C MET A 1 -50.53 -12.83 -14.09
N LYS A 2 -51.10 -13.31 -12.97
CA LYS A 2 -50.37 -13.46 -11.69
C LYS A 2 -49.07 -14.28 -11.80
N LYS A 3 -49.11 -15.43 -12.48
CA LYS A 3 -47.93 -16.29 -12.69
C LYS A 3 -46.83 -15.65 -13.54
N LEU A 4 -47.21 -14.84 -14.54
CA LEU A 4 -46.28 -14.13 -15.42
C LEU A 4 -45.56 -12.98 -14.67
N VAL A 5 -46.29 -12.27 -13.80
CA VAL A 5 -45.72 -11.21 -12.96
C VAL A 5 -44.78 -11.78 -11.90
N THR A 6 -45.11 -12.93 -11.30
CA THR A 6 -44.23 -13.59 -10.33
C THR A 6 -42.91 -14.04 -10.97
N VAL A 7 -42.96 -14.61 -12.18
CA VAL A 7 -41.74 -15.02 -12.92
C VAL A 7 -40.87 -13.80 -13.26
N LEU A 8 -41.50 -12.70 -13.68
CA LEU A 8 -40.77 -11.48 -14.03
C LEU A 8 -40.07 -10.85 -12.81
N ILE A 9 -40.75 -10.79 -11.65
CA ILE A 9 -40.14 -10.28 -10.40
C ILE A 9 -38.97 -11.15 -9.95
N VAL A 10 -39.10 -12.49 -10.02
CA VAL A 10 -38.01 -13.41 -9.64
C VAL A 10 -36.81 -13.25 -10.58
N MET A 11 -37.03 -13.09 -11.89
CA MET A 11 -35.93 -12.82 -12.82
C MET A 11 -35.25 -11.48 -12.58
N THR A 12 -36.00 -10.43 -12.24
CA THR A 12 -35.41 -9.12 -11.90
C THR A 12 -34.61 -9.19 -10.60
N LEU A 13 -35.08 -9.94 -9.61
CA LEU A 13 -34.37 -10.14 -8.34
C LEU A 13 -33.07 -10.93 -8.55
N ILE A 14 -33.11 -12.00 -9.35
CA ILE A 14 -31.92 -12.79 -9.70
C ILE A 14 -30.92 -11.92 -10.47
N ALA A 15 -31.37 -11.16 -11.47
CA ALA A 15 -30.50 -10.25 -12.22
C ALA A 15 -29.88 -9.16 -11.33
N ALA A 16 -30.63 -8.62 -10.37
CA ALA A 16 -30.11 -7.65 -9.40
C ALA A 16 -29.10 -8.29 -8.43
N MET A 17 -29.34 -9.53 -7.98
CA MET A 17 -28.39 -10.27 -7.14
C MET A 17 -27.13 -10.68 -7.91
N SER A 18 -27.24 -10.99 -9.20
CA SER A 18 -26.07 -11.27 -10.07
C SER A 18 -25.21 -10.04 -10.30
N ALA A 19 -25.79 -8.83 -10.31
CA ALA A 19 -25.05 -7.58 -10.43
C ALA A 19 -24.28 -7.20 -9.14
N LEU A 20 -24.68 -7.75 -7.98
CA LEU A 20 -23.98 -7.54 -6.70
C LEU A 20 -22.74 -8.42 -6.53
N LEU A 21 -22.50 -9.39 -7.42
CA LEU A 21 -21.43 -10.37 -7.31
C LEU A 21 -20.25 -10.14 -8.28
N VAL A 22 -20.28 -9.07 -9.09
CA VAL A 22 -19.14 -8.70 -9.92
C VAL A 22 -18.23 -7.79 -9.09
N SER A 23 -17.53 -8.36 -8.11
CA SER A 23 -16.26 -7.78 -7.68
C SER A 23 -15.27 -8.12 -8.79
N ALA A 24 -14.71 -7.12 -9.45
CA ALA A 24 -13.55 -7.36 -10.30
C ALA A 24 -12.45 -7.90 -9.36
N GLU A 25 -12.08 -9.17 -9.49
CA GLU A 25 -10.93 -9.72 -8.77
C GLU A 25 -9.70 -8.95 -9.24
N THR A 26 -8.92 -8.42 -8.30
CA THR A 26 -7.64 -7.83 -8.64
C THR A 26 -6.72 -8.97 -9.06
N ASP A 27 -6.27 -8.97 -10.31
CA ASP A 27 -5.24 -9.92 -10.73
C ASP A 27 -3.92 -9.52 -10.07
N LEU A 28 -3.53 -10.25 -9.03
CA LEU A 28 -2.30 -10.02 -8.29
C LEU A 28 -1.07 -10.64 -8.95
N ASP A 29 -1.23 -11.53 -9.93
CA ASP A 29 -0.09 -12.20 -10.55
C ASP A 29 0.56 -11.28 -11.60
N GLY A 30 1.72 -10.73 -11.24
CA GLY A 30 2.41 -9.69 -12.00
C GLY A 30 1.94 -8.26 -11.66
N TYR A 31 1.14 -8.06 -10.61
CA TYR A 31 0.72 -6.72 -10.21
C TYR A 31 1.91 -5.90 -9.72
N GLU A 32 2.10 -4.72 -10.30
CA GLU A 32 3.19 -3.82 -9.96
C GLU A 32 2.75 -2.74 -8.97
N PHE A 33 3.32 -2.76 -7.77
CA PHE A 33 3.15 -1.69 -6.79
C PHE A 33 4.26 -0.65 -6.96
N ASP A 34 3.89 0.62 -7.04
CA ASP A 34 4.83 1.74 -7.09
C ASP A 34 5.46 1.96 -5.72
N ILE A 35 6.78 1.82 -5.66
CA ILE A 35 7.56 2.09 -4.47
C ILE A 35 8.44 3.30 -4.75
N THR A 36 8.18 4.39 -4.02
CA THR A 36 8.90 5.65 -4.23
C THR A 36 9.85 5.98 -3.09
N LEU A 37 9.72 5.31 -1.95
CA LEU A 37 10.47 5.58 -0.74
C LEU A 37 11.02 4.30 -0.09
N VAL A 38 12.15 4.43 0.62
CA VAL A 38 12.74 3.37 1.45
C VAL A 38 13.16 3.99 2.80
N ASP A 39 12.88 3.31 3.91
CA ASP A 39 13.33 3.63 5.27
C ASP A 39 13.14 5.10 5.69
N THR A 40 11.97 5.65 5.38
CA THR A 40 11.63 7.03 5.68
C THR A 40 10.17 7.17 6.11
N VAL A 41 9.74 8.41 6.32
CA VAL A 41 8.37 8.74 6.73
C VAL A 41 7.46 8.74 5.51
N VAL A 42 6.29 8.13 5.66
CA VAL A 42 5.24 8.17 4.64
C VAL A 42 4.81 9.62 4.36
N LYS A 43 4.65 9.98 3.08
CA LYS A 43 4.22 11.32 2.65
C LYS A 43 3.14 11.21 1.59
N GLY A 44 1.92 11.67 1.90
CA GLY A 44 0.81 11.63 0.96
C GLY A 44 0.53 10.21 0.46
N GLU A 45 0.11 10.06 -0.80
CA GLU A 45 -0.09 8.75 -1.42
C GLU A 45 1.25 8.16 -1.87
N THR A 46 1.64 7.03 -1.28
CA THR A 46 2.99 6.47 -1.51
C THR A 46 3.06 4.98 -1.17
N GLY A 47 3.85 4.25 -1.95
CA GLY A 47 4.42 2.96 -1.56
C GLY A 47 5.83 3.11 -0.97
N LEU A 48 6.08 2.43 0.14
CA LEU A 48 7.29 2.58 0.95
C LEU A 48 7.76 1.20 1.43
N ILE A 49 9.06 0.94 1.36
CA ILE A 49 9.70 -0.24 1.95
C ILE A 49 10.45 0.13 3.23
N LEU A 50 10.34 -0.73 4.24
CA LEU A 50 10.99 -0.58 5.53
C LEU A 50 11.80 -1.83 5.83
N THR A 51 13.06 -1.67 6.21
CA THR A 51 14.03 -2.79 6.36
C THR A 51 14.36 -3.11 7.82
N SER A 52 13.80 -2.37 8.78
CA SER A 52 14.07 -2.55 10.21
C SER A 52 12.91 -2.12 11.10
N GLU A 53 12.92 -2.61 12.35
CA GLU A 53 12.00 -2.18 13.40
C GLU A 53 12.10 -0.67 13.69
N THR A 54 13.31 -0.12 13.68
CA THR A 54 13.55 1.31 13.87
C THR A 54 12.93 2.14 12.75
N ALA A 55 13.12 1.73 11.49
CA ALA A 55 12.50 2.40 10.35
C ALA A 55 10.97 2.31 10.42
N LEU A 56 10.43 1.13 10.75
CA LEU A 56 8.99 0.93 10.94
C LEU A 56 8.41 1.87 12.00
N ALA A 57 9.07 1.97 13.16
CA ALA A 57 8.62 2.85 14.24
C ALA A 57 8.64 4.35 13.83
N ALA A 58 9.60 4.77 13.01
CA ALA A 58 9.72 6.16 12.54
C ALA A 58 8.81 6.51 11.36
N SER A 59 8.33 5.52 10.61
CA SER A 59 7.71 5.70 9.29
C SER A 59 6.29 6.28 9.25
N SER A 60 5.57 6.28 10.38
CA SER A 60 4.17 6.75 10.48
C SER A 60 3.14 5.99 9.62
N VAL A 61 3.38 4.72 9.29
CA VAL A 61 2.56 3.89 8.38
C VAL A 61 1.26 3.29 8.99
N LYS A 62 0.72 3.89 10.06
CA LYS A 62 -0.46 3.35 10.78
C LYS A 62 -1.73 3.26 9.92
N TRP A 63 -1.80 4.07 8.88
CA TRP A 63 -2.93 4.15 7.94
C TRP A 63 -2.61 3.51 6.59
N SER A 64 -1.51 2.76 6.51
CA SER A 64 -1.09 2.02 5.32
C SER A 64 -1.50 0.56 5.43
N VAL A 65 -1.63 -0.10 4.28
CA VAL A 65 -1.60 -1.56 4.24
C VAL A 65 -0.16 -2.00 4.52
N ILE A 66 0.02 -3.04 5.34
CA ILE A 66 1.33 -3.53 5.79
C ILE A 66 1.51 -4.98 5.36
N ILE A 67 2.57 -5.24 4.61
CA ILE A 67 2.90 -6.57 4.07
C ILE A 67 4.31 -6.93 4.56
N HIS A 68 4.41 -7.92 5.43
CA HIS A 68 5.69 -8.36 5.99
C HIS A 68 6.24 -9.55 5.19
N CYS A 69 7.48 -9.41 4.72
CA CYS A 69 8.12 -10.37 3.84
C CYS A 69 9.49 -10.82 4.37
N GLU A 70 9.82 -12.08 4.14
CA GLU A 70 11.15 -12.64 4.37
C GLU A 70 11.96 -12.69 3.09
N LYS A 71 13.28 -12.55 3.19
CA LYS A 71 14.18 -12.68 2.05
C LYS A 71 14.19 -14.11 1.53
N VAL A 72 14.08 -14.28 0.22
CA VAL A 72 14.29 -15.57 -0.45
C VAL A 72 15.69 -15.62 -1.06
N GLU A 73 15.94 -14.78 -2.06
CA GLU A 73 17.21 -14.66 -2.76
C GLU A 73 17.21 -13.40 -3.63
N GLY A 74 18.38 -12.89 -4.05
CA GLY A 74 18.47 -11.81 -5.04
C GLY A 74 17.65 -10.57 -4.66
N ASN A 75 16.61 -10.23 -5.42
CA ASN A 75 15.61 -9.19 -5.12
C ASN A 75 14.21 -9.76 -4.81
N VAL A 76 14.12 -11.05 -4.51
CA VAL A 76 12.88 -11.79 -4.26
C VAL A 76 12.63 -11.96 -2.77
N TYR A 77 11.39 -11.72 -2.37
CA TYR A 77 10.89 -11.81 -1.02
C TYR A 77 9.59 -12.62 -0.98
N LYS A 78 9.31 -13.27 0.15
CA LYS A 78 8.10 -14.08 0.34
C LYS A 78 7.27 -13.50 1.48
N VAL A 79 5.96 -13.39 1.26
CA VAL A 79 5.01 -12.85 2.24
C VAL A 79 4.83 -13.82 3.42
N LYS A 80 5.08 -13.36 4.65
CA LYS A 80 5.08 -14.18 5.88
C LYS A 80 3.69 -14.39 6.48
N ALA A 81 2.81 -13.42 6.28
CA ALA A 81 1.44 -13.39 6.78
C ALA A 81 0.56 -12.59 5.81
N ASP A 82 -0.76 -12.80 5.87
CA ASP A 82 -1.71 -11.97 5.12
C ASP A 82 -1.48 -10.48 5.39
N ALA A 83 -1.73 -9.66 4.37
CA ALA A 83 -1.62 -8.22 4.49
C ALA A 83 -2.49 -7.70 5.65
N PHE A 84 -1.91 -6.80 6.43
CA PHE A 84 -2.62 -6.13 7.51
C PHE A 84 -3.24 -4.84 6.99
N GLY A 85 -4.55 -4.68 7.22
CA GLY A 85 -5.32 -3.56 6.71
C GLY A 85 -4.99 -2.22 7.37
N ALA A 86 -5.20 -1.14 6.62
CA ALA A 86 -5.11 0.22 7.13
C ALA A 86 -6.22 0.49 8.16
N GLY A 87 -5.87 0.83 9.40
CA GLY A 87 -6.88 1.06 10.44
C GLY A 87 -6.39 1.78 11.70
N GLY A 88 -5.21 2.41 11.67
CA GLY A 88 -4.65 3.15 12.80
C GLY A 88 -3.98 2.27 13.86
N ASN A 89 -4.37 1.00 13.95
CA ASN A 89 -3.70 -0.01 14.76
C ASN A 89 -2.53 -0.62 13.98
N MET A 90 -1.38 -0.79 14.62
CA MET A 90 -0.21 -1.42 14.01
C MET A 90 -0.10 -2.88 14.43
N PRO A 91 0.16 -3.82 13.51
CA PRO A 91 0.51 -5.18 13.90
C PRO A 91 1.89 -5.15 14.57
N THR A 92 2.11 -6.07 15.52
CA THR A 92 3.47 -6.35 15.99
C THR A 92 4.23 -7.06 14.88
N VAL A 93 5.28 -6.42 14.38
CA VAL A 93 6.19 -6.99 13.38
C VAL A 93 7.53 -7.25 14.05
N THR A 94 7.98 -8.50 14.02
CA THR A 94 9.32 -8.89 14.48
C THR A 94 10.18 -9.19 13.27
N PHE A 95 11.23 -8.39 13.06
CA PHE A 95 12.11 -8.55 11.91
C PHE A 95 13.12 -9.67 12.16
N ALA A 96 13.18 -10.63 11.23
CA ALA A 96 14.36 -11.45 11.06
C ALA A 96 15.38 -10.72 10.18
N LYS A 97 16.58 -11.29 10.06
CA LYS A 97 17.61 -10.76 9.20
C LYS A 97 17.10 -10.67 7.74
N ASP A 98 17.29 -9.50 7.13
CA ASP A 98 16.95 -9.19 5.74
C ASP A 98 15.44 -9.24 5.44
N ASP A 99 14.58 -9.29 6.46
CA ASP A 99 13.15 -9.07 6.30
C ASP A 99 12.87 -7.63 5.86
N ILE A 100 11.75 -7.47 5.15
CA ILE A 100 11.24 -6.16 4.77
C ILE A 100 9.75 -6.06 5.07
N VAL A 101 9.28 -4.83 5.23
CA VAL A 101 7.87 -4.49 5.24
C VAL A 101 7.59 -3.58 4.05
N ILE A 102 6.67 -4.01 3.18
CA ILE A 102 6.13 -3.18 2.10
C ILE A 102 4.86 -2.52 2.63
N THR A 103 4.74 -1.21 2.45
CA THR A 103 3.57 -0.45 2.87
C THR A 103 2.98 0.34 1.72
N ILE A 104 1.65 0.36 1.63
CA ILE A 104 0.92 1.12 0.61
C ILE A 104 -0.05 2.07 1.32
N HIS A 105 0.17 3.37 1.17
CA HIS A 105 -0.65 4.41 1.78
C HIS A 105 -1.51 5.14 0.73
N SER A 106 -2.82 5.17 0.94
CA SER A 106 -3.76 6.01 0.20
C SER A 106 -4.83 6.56 1.14
N ASP A 107 -5.24 7.80 0.88
CA ASP A 107 -6.31 8.50 1.59
C ASP A 107 -7.71 8.11 1.09
N GLY A 108 -7.80 7.25 0.07
CA GLY A 108 -9.07 6.78 -0.49
C GLY A 108 -9.59 7.61 -1.66
N THR A 109 -8.86 8.64 -2.10
CA THR A 109 -9.36 9.57 -3.14
C THR A 109 -8.40 9.81 -4.31
N GLY A 110 -7.20 9.24 -4.29
CA GLY A 110 -6.18 9.47 -5.32
C GLY A 110 -5.81 8.25 -6.18
N ALA A 111 -4.69 8.40 -6.89
CA ALA A 111 -4.20 7.41 -7.85
C ALA A 111 -3.71 6.13 -7.17
N ASN A 112 -3.45 6.17 -5.86
CA ASN A 112 -2.94 5.03 -5.12
C ASN A 112 -4.05 4.14 -4.51
N VAL A 113 -5.33 4.49 -4.73
CA VAL A 113 -6.48 3.68 -4.29
C VAL A 113 -6.44 2.25 -4.86
N PRO A 114 -6.21 2.03 -6.17
CA PRO A 114 -6.13 0.68 -6.72
C PRO A 114 -5.01 -0.15 -6.10
N GLN A 115 -3.86 0.46 -5.84
CA GLN A 115 -2.73 -0.21 -5.19
C GLN A 115 -3.07 -0.58 -3.74
N LYS A 116 -3.77 0.29 -3.01
CA LYS A 116 -4.24 -0.03 -1.66
C LYS A 116 -5.21 -1.22 -1.66
N THR A 117 -6.14 -1.25 -2.61
CA THR A 117 -7.08 -2.38 -2.77
C THR A 117 -6.34 -3.67 -3.09
N ALA A 118 -5.44 -3.65 -4.08
CA ALA A 118 -4.61 -4.80 -4.43
C ALA A 118 -3.78 -5.29 -3.25
N ALA A 119 -3.18 -4.37 -2.48
CA ALA A 119 -2.35 -4.71 -1.33
C ALA A 119 -3.14 -5.45 -0.24
N LEU A 120 -4.43 -5.17 -0.06
CA LEU A 120 -5.29 -5.87 0.90
C LEU A 120 -5.55 -7.33 0.51
N GLU A 121 -5.48 -7.64 -0.79
CA GLU A 121 -5.68 -8.99 -1.31
C GLU A 121 -4.42 -9.86 -1.19
N VAL A 122 -3.25 -9.26 -0.87
CA VAL A 122 -1.99 -9.99 -0.72
C VAL A 122 -2.05 -10.97 0.44
N LYS A 123 -1.71 -12.24 0.16
CA LYS A 123 -1.78 -13.36 1.09
C LYS A 123 -0.42 -13.94 1.44
N LYS A 124 -0.37 -14.59 2.60
CA LYS A 124 0.79 -15.40 3.01
C LYS A 124 1.19 -16.36 1.90
N GLY A 125 2.50 -16.41 1.62
CA GLY A 125 3.09 -17.33 0.66
C GLY A 125 3.23 -16.79 -0.77
N MET A 126 2.62 -15.64 -1.09
CA MET A 126 2.90 -14.89 -2.32
C MET A 126 4.33 -14.33 -2.30
N TYR A 127 4.79 -13.83 -3.45
CA TYR A 127 6.15 -13.37 -3.65
C TYR A 127 6.19 -11.95 -4.19
N PHE A 128 7.23 -11.22 -3.81
CA PHE A 128 7.56 -9.92 -4.36
C PHE A 128 8.95 -9.93 -4.99
N SER A 129 9.06 -9.47 -6.23
CA SER A 129 10.33 -9.07 -6.85
C SER A 129 10.47 -7.56 -6.79
N LEU A 130 11.64 -7.07 -6.38
CA LEU A 130 11.94 -5.64 -6.38
C LEU A 130 12.72 -5.24 -7.62
N GLU A 131 12.26 -4.19 -8.30
CA GLU A 131 12.93 -3.56 -9.44
C GLU A 131 13.10 -2.05 -9.19
N GLY A 132 14.23 -1.48 -9.63
CA GLY A 132 14.50 -0.04 -9.44
C GLY A 132 14.60 0.41 -7.97
N ILE A 133 14.85 -0.52 -7.04
CA ILE A 133 14.93 -0.26 -5.59
C ILE A 133 16.28 -0.76 -5.07
N ASN A 134 17.03 0.12 -4.41
CA ASN A 134 18.26 -0.21 -3.71
C ASN A 134 18.04 -0.04 -2.20
N LEU A 135 17.86 -1.16 -1.50
CA LEU A 135 17.59 -1.14 -0.06
C LEU A 135 18.82 -0.73 0.77
N THR A 136 20.03 -1.00 0.30
CA THR A 136 21.26 -0.62 1.00
C THR A 136 21.52 0.88 0.88
N ALA A 137 21.26 1.46 -0.28
CA ALA A 137 21.36 2.90 -0.50
C ALA A 137 20.15 3.67 0.02
N GLY A 138 19.04 2.99 0.36
CA GLY A 138 17.80 3.61 0.78
C GLY A 138 17.11 4.42 -0.32
N THR A 139 17.21 3.96 -1.58
CA THR A 139 16.69 4.70 -2.74
C THR A 139 15.75 3.86 -3.59
N ALA A 140 14.81 4.54 -4.26
CA ALA A 140 13.92 3.96 -5.25
C ALA A 140 13.83 4.90 -6.46
N VAL A 141 14.18 4.41 -7.65
CA VAL A 141 14.13 5.16 -8.92
C VAL A 141 13.24 4.37 -9.87
N ASN A 142 12.03 4.88 -10.11
CA ASN A 142 10.95 4.13 -10.76
C ASN A 142 10.67 2.79 -10.07
N GLY A 143 10.83 2.74 -8.74
CA GLY A 143 10.80 1.51 -7.97
C GLY A 143 9.47 0.77 -8.08
N LYS A 144 9.56 -0.56 -8.23
CA LYS A 144 8.43 -1.48 -8.31
C LYS A 144 8.61 -2.63 -7.35
N ALA A 145 7.54 -2.98 -6.65
CA ALA A 145 7.40 -4.28 -6.00
C ALA A 145 6.38 -5.09 -6.80
N ILE A 146 6.83 -6.11 -7.51
CA ILE A 146 6.00 -6.92 -8.41
C ILE A 146 5.52 -8.14 -7.64
N CYS A 147 4.22 -8.23 -7.41
CA CYS A 147 3.60 -9.35 -6.72
C CYS A 147 3.39 -10.53 -7.69
N THR A 148 3.65 -11.75 -7.23
CA THR A 148 3.39 -12.98 -7.98
C THR A 148 2.87 -14.07 -7.04
N LEU A 149 2.04 -14.96 -7.57
CA LEU A 149 1.43 -16.05 -6.79
C LEU A 149 2.42 -17.19 -6.54
N THR A 150 3.38 -17.35 -7.46
CA THR A 150 4.43 -18.37 -7.39
C THR A 150 5.80 -17.72 -7.34
N LYS A 151 6.79 -18.44 -6.81
CA LYS A 151 8.17 -17.95 -6.76
C LYS A 151 8.65 -17.60 -8.19
N PRO A 152 9.11 -16.38 -8.46
CA PRO A 152 9.62 -16.01 -9.77
C PRO A 152 10.95 -16.72 -10.07
N ASP A 153 11.16 -17.08 -11.33
CA ASP A 153 12.45 -17.61 -11.80
C ASP A 153 13.47 -16.48 -11.85
N VAL A 154 14.44 -16.53 -10.93
CA VAL A 154 15.51 -15.54 -10.87
C VAL A 154 16.54 -15.88 -11.94
N THR A 155 16.34 -15.40 -13.16
CA THR A 155 17.46 -15.25 -14.10
C THR A 155 18.29 -14.08 -13.62
N VAL A 156 19.47 -14.37 -13.07
CA VAL A 156 20.45 -13.36 -12.66
C VAL A 156 20.83 -12.56 -13.90
N VAL A 157 20.16 -11.42 -14.11
CA VAL A 157 20.68 -10.37 -14.98
C VAL A 157 21.70 -9.67 -14.11
N SER A 158 22.94 -10.13 -14.19
CA SER A 158 24.09 -9.42 -13.66
C SER A 158 24.14 -8.07 -14.37
N GLU A 159 23.63 -7.02 -13.74
CA GLU A 159 24.07 -5.66 -14.02
C GLU A 159 25.55 -5.59 -13.63
N THR A 160 26.38 -6.06 -14.55
CA THR A 160 27.80 -5.75 -14.56
C THR A 160 27.85 -4.39 -15.23
N ASP A 161 27.78 -3.32 -14.43
CA ASP A 161 28.27 -2.02 -14.86
C ASP A 161 29.77 -2.16 -15.13
N GLU A 162 30.11 -2.61 -16.34
CA GLU A 162 31.43 -2.41 -16.92
C GLU A 162 31.58 -0.92 -17.20
N ILE A 163 31.99 -0.17 -16.18
CA ILE A 163 32.66 1.11 -16.40
C ILE A 163 34.08 0.72 -16.81
N SER A 164 34.31 0.66 -18.13
CA SER A 164 35.62 0.37 -18.68
C SER A 164 36.60 1.48 -18.26
N ASP A 165 37.57 1.10 -17.43
CA ASP A 165 38.85 1.77 -17.30
C ASP A 165 39.56 1.76 -18.67
N GLU A 166 39.47 2.87 -19.42
CA GLU A 166 40.47 3.21 -20.45
C GLU A 166 40.30 4.67 -20.88
N ILE A 167 41.04 5.59 -20.24
CA ILE A 167 41.88 6.56 -20.98
C ILE A 167 43.15 6.80 -20.16
N SER A 168 44.25 6.29 -20.73
CA SER A 168 45.66 6.41 -20.35
C SER A 168 46.19 7.85 -20.51
N ASP A 169 47.02 8.24 -19.55
CA ASP A 169 48.23 9.09 -19.59
C ASP A 169 48.42 10.14 -20.71
N GLU A 170 48.50 11.42 -20.32
CA GLU A 170 49.70 12.28 -20.37
C GLU A 170 49.31 13.76 -20.20
N ILE A 171 49.91 14.44 -19.22
CA ILE A 171 50.63 15.72 -19.39
C ILE A 171 51.40 16.00 -18.09
N SER A 172 52.72 16.11 -18.26
CA SER A 172 53.76 16.46 -17.29
C SER A 172 53.61 17.87 -16.71
N ASP A 173 54.07 17.99 -15.45
CA ASP A 173 54.83 19.08 -14.83
C ASP A 173 54.39 20.55 -15.00
N GLU A 174 54.16 21.24 -13.88
CA GLU A 174 55.14 22.18 -13.28
C GLU A 174 54.64 22.75 -11.92
N ILE A 175 55.47 22.48 -10.91
CA ILE A 175 55.87 23.20 -9.67
C ILE A 175 55.17 24.50 -9.22
N SER A 176 55.18 24.68 -7.89
CA SER A 176 55.17 25.91 -7.06
C SER A 176 53.83 26.14 -6.34
N ASP A 177 53.74 26.49 -5.06
CA ASP A 177 54.70 26.89 -4.04
C ASP A 177 54.04 26.68 -2.66
N GLU A 178 54.91 26.66 -1.66
CA GLU A 178 54.70 26.58 -0.22
C GLU A 178 53.53 27.43 0.34
N THR A 179 52.85 26.96 1.37
CA THR A 179 52.79 27.62 2.69
C THR A 179 51.91 26.82 3.65
N GLY A 180 52.54 26.27 4.68
CA GLY A 180 51.86 25.75 5.86
C GLY A 180 51.36 26.87 6.76
N THR A 181 50.26 26.65 7.47
CA THR A 181 50.01 27.26 8.80
C THR A 181 48.99 26.44 9.59
N ASP A 182 49.48 25.89 10.70
CA ASP A 182 48.91 25.65 12.04
C ASP A 182 47.40 25.41 12.30
N ILE A 183 47.13 24.19 12.79
CA ILE A 183 46.58 23.83 14.13
C ILE A 183 45.86 24.95 14.94
N SER A 184 44.59 24.72 15.34
CA SER A 184 44.10 24.72 16.75
C SER A 184 42.56 24.80 16.92
N GLU A 185 42.06 23.97 17.84
CA GLU A 185 41.00 24.18 18.87
C GLU A 185 39.62 24.78 18.53
N ALA A 186 38.51 24.54 19.26
CA ALA A 186 38.06 23.55 20.24
C ALA A 186 36.56 23.85 20.52
N ALA A 187 35.81 22.81 20.91
CA ALA A 187 34.71 22.72 21.91
C ALA A 187 33.61 23.80 22.09
N SER A 188 32.37 23.30 22.36
CA SER A 188 31.40 23.69 23.42
C SER A 188 29.95 23.51 22.90
N GLU A 189 29.18 22.50 23.33
CA GLU A 189 28.22 22.48 24.48
C GLU A 189 27.11 23.56 24.39
N ALA A 190 25.81 23.40 24.71
CA ALA A 190 25.03 22.41 25.45
C ALA A 190 23.52 22.83 25.43
N GLU A 191 22.61 21.86 25.67
CA GLU A 191 21.35 21.91 26.44
C GLU A 191 20.19 22.91 26.10
N THR A 192 18.97 22.39 25.95
CA THR A 192 17.88 22.46 26.98
C THR A 192 16.51 21.99 26.43
N SER A 193 15.91 21.00 27.09
CA SER A 193 14.45 20.80 27.11
C SER A 193 13.79 21.78 28.10
N PRO A 194 12.45 21.95 28.06
CA PRO A 194 11.68 21.22 29.06
C PRO A 194 10.30 20.70 28.61
N ASP A 195 9.94 19.65 29.33
CA ASP A 195 8.67 18.94 29.51
C ASP A 195 7.51 19.87 29.95
N THR A 196 6.28 19.56 29.54
CA THR A 196 5.06 19.77 30.36
C THR A 196 3.86 18.98 29.82
N SER A 197 3.49 17.93 30.55
CA SER A 197 2.14 17.35 30.59
C SER A 197 1.18 18.28 31.36
N PRO A 198 -0.15 18.24 31.11
CA PRO A 198 -1.00 17.41 31.97
C PRO A 198 -2.23 16.74 31.30
N THR A 199 -2.78 15.85 32.11
CA THR A 199 -3.89 14.87 32.07
C THR A 199 -5.33 15.32 31.70
N ALA A 200 -6.03 14.32 31.15
CA ALA A 200 -7.43 13.89 31.36
C ALA A 200 -8.61 14.61 30.67
N SER A 201 -9.34 13.86 29.83
CA SER A 201 -10.77 13.54 30.03
C SER A 201 -11.20 12.42 29.08
N ILE A 202 -11.83 11.38 29.64
CA ILE A 202 -12.45 10.27 28.94
C ILE A 202 -13.89 10.68 28.65
N GLU A 203 -14.26 10.81 27.38
CA GLU A 203 -15.64 10.65 26.94
C GLU A 203 -15.67 9.53 25.91
N SER A 204 -16.29 8.43 26.33
CA SER A 204 -16.61 7.27 25.53
C SER A 204 -17.84 7.62 24.67
N GLU A 205 -17.64 8.00 23.42
CA GLU A 205 -18.69 7.81 22.41
C GLU A 205 -18.48 6.48 21.73
N ILE A 206 -19.44 5.57 21.94
CA ILE A 206 -19.62 4.38 21.13
C ILE A 206 -20.04 4.88 19.76
N ALA A 207 -19.07 5.02 18.85
CA ALA A 207 -19.38 5.13 17.43
C ALA A 207 -19.94 3.78 17.00
N VAL A 208 -21.24 3.76 16.72
CA VAL A 208 -21.89 2.68 16.00
C VAL A 208 -21.18 2.60 14.65
N ASP A 209 -20.57 1.46 14.35
CA ASP A 209 -20.07 1.15 13.01
C ASP A 209 -21.25 1.28 12.03
N ASP A 210 -21.30 2.43 11.35
CA ASP A 210 -22.16 2.61 10.20
C ASP A 210 -21.41 1.98 9.03
N ASP A 211 -21.58 0.67 8.87
CA ASP A 211 -21.32 -0.09 7.64
C ASP A 211 -22.26 0.41 6.53
N GLY A 212 -22.20 1.71 6.26
CA GLY A 212 -23.02 2.40 5.30
C GLY A 212 -22.70 1.87 3.92
N PHE A 213 -23.68 1.22 3.31
CA PHE A 213 -23.64 0.90 1.88
C PHE A 213 -23.14 2.10 1.09
N ASP A 214 -22.18 1.90 0.18
CA ASP A 214 -21.69 2.99 -0.65
C ASP A 214 -22.86 3.72 -1.35
N THR A 215 -22.69 5.01 -1.62
CA THR A 215 -23.73 5.90 -2.18
C THR A 215 -24.33 5.31 -3.46
N VAL A 216 -23.52 4.65 -4.29
CA VAL A 216 -24.00 3.98 -5.51
C VAL A 216 -24.91 2.79 -5.17
N THR A 217 -24.53 2.02 -4.14
CA THR A 217 -25.33 0.89 -3.64
C THR A 217 -26.64 1.35 -3.01
N ILE A 218 -26.63 2.44 -2.24
CA ILE A 218 -27.85 3.07 -1.70
C ILE A 218 -28.76 3.52 -2.84
N VAL A 219 -28.23 4.21 -3.86
CA VAL A 219 -29.00 4.67 -5.02
C VAL A 219 -29.65 3.50 -5.77
N LEU A 220 -28.92 2.40 -5.94
CA LEU A 220 -29.45 1.19 -6.59
C LEU A 220 -30.53 0.50 -5.75
N ILE A 221 -30.36 0.42 -4.43
CA ILE A 221 -31.37 -0.12 -3.51
C ILE A 221 -32.64 0.75 -3.55
N VAL A 222 -32.50 2.07 -3.48
CA VAL A 222 -33.63 3.02 -3.53
C VAL A 222 -34.37 2.92 -4.86
N ALA A 223 -33.65 2.85 -5.98
CA ALA A 223 -34.25 2.67 -7.30
C ALA A 223 -35.02 1.35 -7.42
N ALA A 224 -34.47 0.25 -6.88
CA ALA A 224 -35.13 -1.05 -6.85
C ALA A 224 -36.41 -1.04 -6.00
N VAL A 225 -36.37 -0.39 -4.82
CA VAL A 225 -37.55 -0.24 -3.95
C VAL A 225 -38.66 0.57 -4.62
N ILE A 226 -38.31 1.69 -5.27
CA ILE A 226 -39.27 2.52 -6.01
C ILE A 226 -39.92 1.71 -7.14
N ALA A 227 -39.15 0.94 -7.91
CA ALA A 227 -39.69 0.10 -8.97
C ALA A 227 -40.70 -0.93 -8.45
N VAL A 228 -40.41 -1.57 -7.31
CA VAL A 228 -41.33 -2.52 -6.66
C VAL A 228 -42.62 -1.83 -6.19
N ILE A 229 -42.52 -0.64 -5.58
CA ILE A 229 -43.69 0.12 -5.12
C ILE A 229 -44.58 0.54 -6.29
N VAL A 230 -44.00 1.02 -7.40
CA VAL A 230 -44.74 1.41 -8.60
C VAL A 230 -45.48 0.21 -9.20
N VAL A 231 -44.81 -0.94 -9.32
CA VAL A 231 -45.43 -2.18 -9.83
C VAL A 231 -46.56 -2.66 -8.91
N ALA A 232 -46.35 -2.65 -7.59
CA ALA A 232 -47.37 -3.02 -6.62
C ALA A 232 -48.58 -2.06 -6.66
N GLY A 233 -48.34 -0.75 -6.77
CA GLY A 233 -49.39 0.28 -6.88
C GLY A 233 -50.25 0.12 -8.13
N VAL A 234 -49.64 -0.19 -9.28
CA VAL A 234 -50.35 -0.48 -10.54
C VAL A 234 -51.19 -1.77 -10.42
N ILE A 235 -50.71 -2.78 -9.69
CA ILE A 235 -51.46 -4.02 -9.45
C ILE A 235 -52.67 -3.78 -8.54
N ILE A 236 -52.51 -2.99 -7.48
CA ILE A 236 -53.59 -2.68 -6.53
C ILE A 236 -54.68 -1.84 -7.20
N THR A 237 -54.30 -0.85 -8.02
CA THR A 237 -55.25 -0.01 -8.76
C THR A 237 -55.99 -0.79 -9.86
N LYS A 238 -55.33 -1.74 -10.55
CA LYS A 238 -55.99 -2.64 -11.51
C LYS A 238 -56.91 -3.69 -10.87
N LYS A 239 -56.69 -4.07 -9.60
CA LYS A 239 -57.56 -5.01 -8.87
C LYS A 239 -58.84 -4.37 -8.32
N LYS A 240 -58.89 -3.03 -8.24
CA LYS A 240 -60.05 -2.27 -7.76
C LYS A 240 -61.01 -1.83 -8.88
N LYS A 241 -60.75 -2.24 -10.13
CA LYS A 241 -61.68 -2.10 -11.27
C LYS A 241 -62.23 -3.47 -11.66
#